data_AF-A0A1Q3VBY1-F1
#
_entry.id   AF-A0A1Q3VBY1-F1
#
_cell.length_a   1.000
_cell.length_b   1.000
_cell.length_c   1.000
_cell.angle_alpha   90.00
_cell.angle_beta   90.00
_cell.angle_gamma   90.00
#
_symmetry.space_group_name_H-M   'P 1'
#
loop_
_entity.id
_entity.type
_entity.pdbx_description
1 polymer ?
#
loop_
_entity_poly.entity_id
_entity_poly.type
_entity_poly.pdbx_seq_one_letter_code
_entity_poly.pdbx_strand_id
1 'polypeptide(L)' 'MRTMQVILHELAGLFIDDGSLAVALLVWCAIVGGAVVIAPRLPATVSGPALALGCVAILWANVGRAAKLRAAGR' A
#
# COMPACT_ATOMS: atom_id res chain seq x y z
N MET A 1 -12.74 -19.38 6.09
CA MET A 1 -13.31 -18.01 6.13
C MET A 1 -12.76 -17.19 7.29
N ARG A 2 -12.69 -17.71 8.54
CA ARG A 2 -12.09 -16.98 9.68
C ARG A 2 -10.64 -16.55 9.47
N THR A 3 -9.80 -17.39 8.87
CA THR A 3 -8.36 -17.09 8.70
C THR A 3 -8.09 -15.86 7.84
N MET A 4 -8.84 -15.70 6.74
CA MET A 4 -8.74 -14.50 5.90
C MET A 4 -9.18 -13.23 6.66
N GLN A 5 -10.27 -13.30 7.42
CA GLN A 5 -10.72 -12.17 8.23
C GLN A 5 -9.70 -11.76 9.29
N VAL A 6 -9.03 -12.73 9.93
CA VAL A 6 -7.98 -12.45 10.93
C VAL A 6 -6.79 -11.75 10.27
N ILE A 7 -6.34 -12.25 9.11
CA ILE A 7 -5.24 -11.63 8.36
C ILE A 7 -5.61 -10.19 7.94
N LEU A 8 -6.81 -9.98 7.40
CA LEU A 8 -7.29 -8.64 7.02
C LEU A 8 -7.38 -7.69 8.22
N HIS A 9 -7.80 -8.18 9.39
CA HIS A 9 -7.90 -7.37 10.60
C HIS A 9 -6.52 -7.00 11.15
N GLU A 10 -5.56 -7.92 11.15
CA GLU A 10 -4.17 -7.62 11.53
C GLU A 10 -3.51 -6.65 10.55
N LEU A 11 -3.76 -6.80 9.24
CA LEU A 11 -3.28 -5.84 8.23
C LEU A 11 -3.88 -4.44 8.47
N ALA A 12 -5.18 -4.37 8.76
CA ALA A 12 -5.85 -3.10 9.06
C ALA A 12 -5.31 -2.46 10.36
N GLY A 13 -5.09 -3.27 11.41
CA GLY A 13 -4.48 -2.83 12.66
C GLY A 13 -3.07 -2.28 12.45
N LEU A 14 -2.24 -2.96 11.65
CA LEU A 14 -0.89 -2.50 11.31
C LEU A 14 -0.89 -1.16 10.56
N PHE A 15 -1.84 -0.95 9.65
CA PHE A 15 -1.95 0.31 8.90
C PHE A 15 -2.35 1.49 9.78
N ILE A 16 -3.25 1.24 10.73
CA ILE A 16 -3.74 2.24 11.69
C ILE A 16 -2.65 2.59 12.71
N ASP A 17 -1.94 1.59 13.24
CA ASP A 17 -0.84 1.81 14.18
C ASP A 17 0.36 2.50 13.52
N ASP A 18 0.71 2.15 12.27
CA ASP A 18 1.89 2.75 11.62
C ASP A 18 1.61 4.11 10.97
N GLY A 19 0.36 4.47 10.63
CA GLY A 19 -0.12 5.78 10.14
C GLY A 19 0.54 6.32 8.85
N SER A 20 1.87 6.40 8.87
CA SER A 20 2.81 6.55 7.76
C SER A 20 2.47 5.68 6.55
N LEU A 21 1.90 4.49 6.73
CA LEU A 21 1.59 3.64 5.58
C LEU A 21 0.36 4.08 4.81
N ALA A 22 -0.69 4.47 5.53
CA ALA A 22 -1.88 5.06 4.91
C ALA A 22 -1.49 6.34 4.16
N VAL A 23 -0.60 7.14 4.73
CA VAL A 23 -0.05 8.33 4.06
C VAL A 23 0.74 7.94 2.80
N ALA A 24 1.62 6.94 2.85
CA ALA A 24 2.38 6.50 1.68
C ALA A 24 1.48 6.02 0.53
N LEU A 25 0.40 5.31 0.85
CA LEU A 25 -0.60 4.89 -0.14
C LEU A 25 -1.37 6.07 -0.72
N LEU A 26 -1.81 7.02 0.12
CA LEU A 26 -2.48 8.23 -0.35
C LEU A 26 -1.57 9.05 -1.27
N VAL A 27 -0.30 9.19 -0.92
CA VAL A 27 0.71 9.87 -1.75
C VAL A 27 0.89 9.14 -3.08
N TRP A 28 1.01 7.81 -3.08
CA TRP A 28 1.13 7.04 -4.33
C TRP A 28 -0.11 7.18 -5.22
N CYS A 29 -1.31 7.07 -4.64
CA CYS A 29 -2.55 7.30 -5.35
C CYS A 29 -2.64 8.72 -5.94
N ALA A 30 -2.22 9.74 -5.19
CA ALA A 30 -2.19 11.12 -5.66
C ALA A 30 -1.18 11.32 -6.80
N ILE A 31 -0.01 10.67 -6.75
CA ILE A 31 1.00 10.72 -7.82
C ILE A 31 0.46 10.09 -9.09
N VAL A 32 -0.05 8.86 -9.03
CA VAL A 32 -0.53 8.16 -10.24
C VAL A 32 -1.80 8.82 -10.76
N GLY A 33 -2.73 9.21 -9.89
CA GLY A 33 -3.93 9.95 -10.27
C GLY A 33 -3.60 11.30 -10.91
N GLY A 34 -2.67 12.05 -10.31
CA GLY A 34 -2.19 13.32 -10.86
C GLY A 34 -1.50 13.15 -12.21
N ALA A 35 -0.69 12.10 -12.38
CA ALA A 35 -0.04 11.79 -13.65
C ALA A 35 -1.06 11.52 -14.77
N VAL A 36 -2.18 10.85 -14.47
CA VAL A 36 -3.27 10.63 -15.44
C VAL A 36 -3.95 11.95 -15.84
N VAL A 37 -4.14 12.88 -14.90
CA VAL A 37 -4.74 14.19 -15.19
C VAL A 37 -3.80 15.06 -16.04
N ILE A 38 -2.51 15.07 -15.73
CA ILE A 38 -1.50 15.89 -16.43
C ILE A 38 -1.17 15.32 -17.82
N ALA A 39 -1.23 14.00 -17.99
CA ALA A 39 -0.98 13.33 -19.25
C ALA A 39 -2.22 12.51 -19.68
N PRO A 40 -3.23 13.14 -20.31
CA PRO A 40 -4.50 12.49 -20.66
C PRO A 40 -4.39 11.32 -21.63
N ARG A 41 -3.24 11.17 -22.30
CA ARG A 41 -2.92 10.06 -23.21
C ARG A 41 -2.30 8.86 -22.50
N LEU A 42 -2.15 8.89 -21.17
CA LEU A 42 -1.68 7.71 -20.45
C LEU A 42 -2.70 6.57 -20.63
N PRO A 43 -2.31 5.45 -21.24
CA PRO A 43 -3.22 4.33 -21.43
C PRO A 43 -3.69 3.80 -20.07
N ALA A 44 -4.98 3.49 -19.95
CA ALA A 44 -5.53 2.85 -18.75
C ALA A 44 -4.84 1.50 -18.44
N THR A 45 -4.28 0.87 -19.48
CA THR A 45 -3.45 -0.35 -19.37
C THR A 45 -2.12 -0.12 -18.63
N VAL A 46 -1.69 1.12 -18.43
CA VAL A 46 -0.47 1.47 -17.70
C VAL A 46 -0.81 2.02 -16.32
N SER A 47 -1.78 2.93 -16.22
CA SER A 47 -2.13 3.59 -14.95
C SER A 47 -2.75 2.62 -13.93
N GLY A 48 -3.60 1.70 -14.38
CA GLY A 48 -4.22 0.69 -13.52
C GLY A 48 -3.18 -0.25 -12.89
N PRO A 49 -2.32 -0.91 -13.69
CA PRO A 49 -1.24 -1.74 -13.16
C PRO A 49 -0.22 -0.96 -12.32
N ALA A 50 0.11 0.28 -12.68
CA ALA A 50 1.01 1.11 -11.88
C ALA A 50 0.44 1.40 -10.47
N LEU A 51 -0.86 1.69 -10.35
CA LEU A 51 -1.54 1.80 -9.06
C LEU A 51 -1.49 0.48 -8.30
N ALA A 52 -1.91 -0.61 -8.93
CA ALA A 52 -1.98 -1.92 -8.28
C ALA A 52 -0.60 -2.38 -7.77
N LEU A 53 0.43 -2.28 -8.61
CA LEU A 53 1.78 -2.68 -8.26
C LEU A 53 2.37 -1.79 -7.17
N GLY A 54 2.17 -0.47 -7.21
CA GLY A 54 2.66 0.40 -6.15
C GLY A 54 1.94 0.19 -4.82
N CYS A 55 0.63 -0.08 -4.83
CA CYS A 55 -0.09 -0.46 -3.61
C CYS A 55 0.47 -1.75 -3.00
N VAL A 56 0.71 -2.79 -3.82
CA VAL A 56 1.30 -4.05 -3.36
C VAL A 56 2.72 -3.85 -2.85
N ALA A 57 3.54 -3.04 -3.54
CA ALA A 57 4.91 -2.76 -3.13
C ALA A 57 4.98 -2.03 -1.78
N ILE A 58 4.13 -1.03 -1.56
CA ILE A 58 4.05 -0.30 -0.29
C ILE A 58 3.59 -1.23 0.84
N LEU A 59 2.60 -2.09 0.57
CA LEU A 59 2.16 -3.10 1.52
C LEU A 59 3.29 -4.08 1.88
N TRP A 60 4.02 -4.59 0.90
CA TRP A 60 5.15 -5.49 1.14
C TRP A 60 6.29 -4.83 1.91
N ALA A 61 6.62 -3.59 1.58
CA ALA A 61 7.60 -2.81 2.32
C ALA A 61 7.17 -2.65 3.79
N ASN A 62 5.87 -2.45 4.04
CA ASN A 62 5.36 -2.38 5.41
C ASN A 62 5.53 -3.69 6.14
N VAL A 63 5.01 -4.78 5.55
CA VAL A 63 5.04 -6.11 6.18
C VAL A 63 6.49 -6.51 6.46
N GLY A 64 7.41 -6.24 5.53
CA GLY A 64 8.84 -6.47 5.74
C GLY A 64 9.44 -5.62 6.85
N ARG A 65 9.06 -4.34 6.97
CA ARG A 65 9.51 -3.46 8.05
C ARG A 65 8.95 -3.87 9.41
N ALA A 66 7.66 -4.14 9.49
CA ALA A 66 6.98 -4.62 10.69
C ALA A 66 7.53 -5.97 11.15
N ALA A 67 7.77 -6.91 10.24
CA ALA A 67 8.41 -8.19 10.56
C ALA A 67 9.82 -8.01 11.12
N LYS A 68 10.62 -7.11 10.55
CA LYS A 68 11.96 -6.76 11.08
C LYS A 68 11.89 -6.13 12.46
N LEU A 69 10.94 -5.22 12.69
CA LEU A 69 10.74 -4.57 13.98
C LEU A 69 10.33 -5.57 15.07
N ARG A 70 9.43 -6.52 14.74
CA ARG A 70 9.02 -7.60 15.65
C ARG A 70 10.17 -8.58 15.92
N ALA A 71 10.95 -8.95 14.91
CA ALA A 71 12.13 -9.81 15.08
C ALA A 71 13.23 -9.16 15.92
N ALA A 72 13.30 -7.82 15.94
CA ALA A 72 14.25 -7.06 16.75
C ALA A 72 13.85 -6.92 18.23
N GLY A 73 12.76 -7.56 18.68
CA GLY A 73 12.44 -7.67 20.10
C GLY A 73 11.94 -6.38 20.75
N ARG A 74 10.98 -5.70 20.13
CA ARG A 74 10.07 -4.79 20.84
C ARG A 74 8.68 -5.42 20.93
#